data_AF-A0A5V2QTF8-F1
#
_entry.id   AF-A0A5V2QTF8-F1
#
_cell.length_a   1.000
_cell.length_b   1.000
_cell.length_c   1.000
_cell.angle_alpha   90.00
_cell.angle_beta   90.00
_cell.angle_gamma   90.00
#
_symmetry.space_group_name_H-M   'P 1'
#
loop_
_entity.id
_entity.type
_entity.pdbx_description
1 polymer ?
#
loop_
_entity_poly.entity_id
_entity_poly.type
_entity_poly.pdbx_seq_one_letter_code
_entity_poly.pdbx_strand_id
1 'polypeptide(L)'
;MEAVTLNVEQIRELATFVGLSVEVPDGLETDTRWNITPGCIPGFETDTGENFPGYNGLIAYTRDLPEDQSGVLALEASGVLTTD
;
A
#
# COMPACT_ATOMS: atom_id res chain seq x y z
N MET A 1 -17.98 -0.66 -5.71
CA MET A 1 -16.61 -1.15 -5.96
C MET A 1 -16.41 -2.35 -5.08
N GLU A 2 -15.99 -3.49 -5.63
CA GLU A 2 -15.60 -4.63 -4.82
C GLU A 2 -14.25 -4.31 -4.18
N ALA A 3 -14.20 -4.36 -2.86
CA ALA A 3 -12.98 -4.27 -2.08
C ALA A 3 -12.77 -5.61 -1.39
N VAL A 4 -11.52 -6.05 -1.30
CA VAL A 4 -11.16 -7.23 -0.51
C VAL A 4 -10.56 -6.75 0.80
N THR A 5 -11.07 -7.25 1.91
CA THR A 5 -10.55 -6.93 3.24
C THR A 5 -9.57 -8.02 3.66
N LEU A 6 -8.30 -7.66 3.87
CA LEU A 6 -7.23 -8.57 4.28
C LEU A 6 -6.47 -7.98 5.47
N ASN A 7 -5.90 -8.84 6.30
CA ASN A 7 -4.91 -8.40 7.30
C ASN A 7 -3.50 -8.36 6.69
N VAL A 8 -2.51 -7.89 7.46
CA VAL A 8 -1.13 -7.71 6.97
C VAL A 8 -0.47 -9.03 6.61
N GLU A 9 -0.75 -10.11 7.34
CA GLU A 9 -0.23 -11.45 7.04
C GLU A 9 -0.76 -11.97 5.70
N GLN A 10 -2.05 -11.84 5.44
CA GLN A 10 -2.68 -12.23 4.18
C GLN A 10 -2.13 -11.43 2.99
N ILE A 11 -1.85 -10.13 3.19
CA ILE A 11 -1.21 -9.29 2.16
C ILE A 11 0.20 -9.79 1.86
N ARG A 12 0.98 -10.12 2.89
CA ARG A 12 2.33 -10.70 2.73
C ARG A 12 2.31 -12.03 1.99
N GLU A 13 1.37 -12.92 2.32
CA GLU A 13 1.21 -14.21 1.65
C GLU A 13 0.88 -14.03 0.17
N LEU A 14 -0.05 -13.13 -0.16
CA LEU A 14 -0.40 -12.79 -1.55
C LEU A 14 0.78 -12.23 -2.33
N ALA A 15 1.54 -11.31 -1.73
CA ALA A 15 2.73 -10.76 -2.37
C ALA A 15 3.80 -11.85 -2.59
N THR A 16 4.05 -12.68 -1.58
CA THR A 16 5.00 -13.80 -1.67
C THR A 16 4.61 -14.79 -2.75
N PHE A 17 3.32 -15.10 -2.89
CA PHE A 17 2.79 -15.98 -3.94
C PHE A 17 3.13 -15.49 -5.35
N VAL A 18 3.18 -14.18 -5.57
CA VAL A 18 3.56 -13.57 -6.85
C VAL A 18 5.04 -13.17 -6.95
N GLY A 19 5.87 -13.56 -5.97
CA GLY A 19 7.30 -13.28 -5.95
C GLY A 19 7.67 -11.85 -5.52
N LEU A 20 6.76 -11.13 -4.85
CA LEU A 20 7.00 -9.81 -4.28
C LEU A 20 7.28 -9.90 -2.78
N SER A 21 8.09 -8.98 -2.27
CA SER A 21 8.36 -8.80 -0.84
C SER A 21 7.64 -7.58 -0.30
N VAL A 22 6.98 -7.70 0.87
CA VAL A 22 6.31 -6.58 1.54
C VAL A 22 7.10 -6.22 2.79
N GLU A 23 7.65 -5.01 2.81
CA GLU A 23 8.14 -4.40 4.04
C GLU A 23 6.96 -3.83 4.81
N VAL A 24 6.85 -4.20 6.10
CA VAL A 24 5.83 -3.66 6.99
C VAL A 24 6.53 -2.72 7.94
N PRO A 25 6.12 -1.44 8.02
CA PRO A 25 6.71 -0.49 8.94
C PRO A 25 6.63 -0.97 10.39
N ASP A 26 7.68 -0.67 11.17
CA ASP A 26 7.69 -0.94 12.61
C ASP A 26 6.52 -0.22 13.29
N GLY A 27 5.77 -0.95 14.13
CA GLY A 27 4.61 -0.43 14.85
C GLY A 27 3.26 -0.67 14.17
N LEU A 28 3.23 -1.24 12.96
CA LEU A 28 1.96 -1.64 12.33
C LEU A 28 1.43 -2.94 12.94
N GLU A 29 0.22 -2.90 13.52
CA GLU A 29 -0.42 -4.11 14.04
C GLU A 29 -0.82 -5.05 12.90
N THR A 30 -0.35 -6.30 12.95
CA THR A 30 -0.56 -7.29 11.88
C THR A 30 -2.02 -7.70 11.69
N ASP A 31 -2.82 -7.57 12.75
CA ASP A 31 -4.26 -7.86 12.75
C ASP A 31 -5.11 -6.72 12.16
N THR A 32 -4.50 -5.57 11.87
CA THR A 32 -5.18 -4.43 11.23
C THR A 32 -5.76 -4.88 9.89
N ARG A 33 -7.06 -4.61 9.68
CA ARG A 33 -7.73 -4.95 8.43
C ARG A 33 -7.61 -3.82 7.44
N TRP A 34 -7.16 -4.16 6.24
CA TRP A 34 -6.97 -3.26 5.13
C TRP A 34 -7.96 -3.61 4.02
N ASN A 35 -8.66 -2.60 3.52
CA ASN A 35 -9.47 -2.70 2.32
C ASN A 35 -8.59 -2.41 1.12
N ILE A 36 -8.48 -3.39 0.23
CA ILE A 36 -7.70 -3.30 -1.01
C ILE A 36 -8.68 -3.17 -2.17
N THR A 37 -8.49 -2.13 -2.97
CA THR A 37 -9.35 -1.87 -4.11
C THR A 37 -8.56 -1.20 -5.24
N PRO A 38 -8.84 -1.52 -6.52
CA PRO A 38 -8.26 -0.77 -7.62
C PRO A 38 -8.77 0.68 -7.59
N GLY A 39 -7.90 1.65 -7.81
CA GLY A 39 -8.27 3.05 -7.80
C GLY A 39 -7.22 3.97 -8.40
N CYS A 40 -7.60 5.24 -8.52
CA CYS A 40 -6.75 6.30 -9.03
C CYS A 40 -6.69 7.44 -8.00
N ILE A 41 -5.48 7.79 -7.57
CA ILE A 41 -5.19 8.98 -6.77
C ILE A 41 -4.60 10.02 -7.74
N PRO A 42 -5.26 11.18 -7.95
CA PRO A 42 -4.71 12.23 -8.79
C PRO A 42 -3.43 12.78 -8.17
N GLY A 43 -2.50 13.26 -9.01
CA GLY A 43 -1.33 13.98 -8.52
C GLY A 43 -1.74 15.29 -7.84
N PHE A 44 -0.96 15.70 -6.84
CA PHE A 44 -1.24 16.90 -6.05
C PHE A 44 0.05 17.56 -5.57
N GLU A 45 -0.03 18.85 -5.25
CA GLU A 45 1.05 19.63 -4.63
C GLU A 45 0.72 19.83 -3.15
N THR A 46 1.70 19.61 -2.27
CA THR A 46 1.55 19.87 -0.83
C THR A 46 1.70 21.34 -0.50
N ASP A 47 1.30 21.73 0.71
CA ASP A 47 1.52 23.10 1.23
C ASP A 47 3.02 23.46 1.36
N THR A 48 3.91 22.47 1.34
CA THR A 48 5.37 22.66 1.32
C THR A 48 5.94 22.84 -0.10
N GLY A 49 5.10 22.77 -1.14
CA GLY A 49 5.48 22.86 -2.55
C GLY A 49 6.01 21.55 -3.15
N GLU A 50 5.84 20.43 -2.45
CA GLU A 50 6.24 19.11 -2.94
C GLU A 50 5.18 18.55 -3.89
N ASN A 51 5.60 18.08 -5.07
CA ASN A 51 4.70 17.53 -6.06
C ASN A 51 4.66 16.00 -5.99
N PHE A 52 3.50 15.44 -5.65
CA PHE A 52 3.26 14.01 -5.66
C PHE A 52 2.62 13.59 -6.98
N PRO A 53 3.19 12.61 -7.71
CA PRO A 53 2.61 12.11 -8.94
C PRO A 53 1.29 11.37 -8.67
N GLY A 54 0.41 11.34 -9.67
CA GLY A 54 -0.78 10.51 -9.60
C GLY A 54 -0.44 9.03 -9.56
N TYR A 55 -1.25 8.25 -8.85
CA TYR A 55 -1.11 6.81 -8.71
C TYR A 55 -2.34 6.10 -9.29
N ASN A 56 -2.14 5.11 -10.16
CA ASN A 56 -3.21 4.25 -10.67
C ASN A 56 -2.81 2.79 -10.43
N GLY A 57 -3.56 2.09 -9.58
CA GLY A 57 -3.19 0.76 -9.13
C GLY A 57 -4.05 0.26 -7.99
N LEU A 58 -3.47 -0.57 -7.12
CA LEU A 58 -4.14 -1.08 -5.93
C LEU A 58 -3.92 -0.13 -4.75
N ILE A 59 -5.01 0.32 -4.15
CA ILE A 59 -5.00 1.19 -2.98
C ILE A 59 -5.40 0.35 -1.78
N ALA A 60 -4.54 0.29 -0.77
CA ALA A 60 -4.84 -0.27 0.53
C ALA A 60 -5.16 0.87 1.51
N TYR A 61 -6.31 0.81 2.17
CA TYR A 61 -6.69 1.76 3.21
C TYR A 61 -7.39 1.04 4.38
N THR A 62 -7.25 1.59 5.59
CA THR A 62 -7.93 1.10 6.79
C THR A 62 -8.65 2.24 7.50
N ARG A 63 -9.72 1.92 8.23
CA ARG A 63 -10.40 2.85 9.16
C ARG A 63 -10.19 2.44 10.61
N ASP A 64 -9.45 1.36 10.83
CA ASP A 64 -9.25 0.76 12.16
C ASP A 64 -8.06 1.40 12.88
N LEU A 65 -7.23 2.20 12.17
CA LEU A 65 -6.17 2.99 12.76
C LEU A 65 -6.68 4.36 13.23
N PRO A 66 -6.16 4.88 14.36
CA PRO A 66 -6.35 6.28 14.75
C PRO A 66 -6.02 7.25 13.60
N GLU A 67 -6.70 8.41 13.53
CA GLU A 67 -6.51 9.40 12.44
C GLU A 67 -5.04 9.86 12.31
N ASP A 68 -4.28 9.81 13.40
CA ASP A 68 -2.85 10.13 13.48
C ASP A 68 -1.91 9.02 12.99
N GLN A 69 -2.44 7.83 12.66
CA GLN A 69 -1.67 6.65 12.22
C GLN A 69 -2.12 6.10 10.86
N SER A 70 -3.01 6.80 10.16
CA SER A 70 -3.52 6.37 8.86
C SER A 70 -2.45 6.52 7.77
N GLY A 71 -1.73 5.43 7.46
CA GLY A 71 -0.74 5.35 6.40
C GLY A 71 -1.24 4.64 5.13
N VAL A 72 -0.55 4.83 4.01
CA VAL A 72 -0.72 4.03 2.78
C VAL A 72 0.38 2.97 2.75
N LEU A 73 0.03 1.69 2.64
CA LEU A 73 1.00 0.62 2.41
C LEU A 73 1.48 0.69 0.95
N ALA A 74 2.73 1.08 0.74
CA ALA A 74 3.38 1.04 -0.57
C ALA A 74 3.94 -0.37 -0.82
N LEU A 75 3.64 -0.94 -1.98
CA LEU A 75 4.21 -2.21 -2.45
C LEU A 75 5.29 -1.90 -3.49
N GLU A 76 6.56 -1.94 -3.09
CA GLU A 76 7.70 -1.79 -4.00
C GLU A 76 8.06 -3.15 -4.61
N ALA A 77 8.28 -3.20 -5.93
CA ALA A 77 8.75 -4.40 -6.60
C ALA A 77 10.28 -4.50 -6.52
N SER A 78 10.81 -5.38 -5.67
CA SER A 78 12.23 -5.73 -5.67
C SER A 78 12.58 -6.61 -6.88
N GLY A 79 12.66 -5.99 -8.05
CA GLY A 79 13.18 -6.61 -9.27
C GLY A 79 14.30 -5.76 -9.84
N VAL A 80 15.55 -6.19 -9.63
CA VAL A 80 16.69 -5.70 -10.41
C VAL A 80 16.40 -6.05 -11.87
N LEU A 81 15.98 -5.06 -12.65
CA LEU A 81 16.05 -5.13 -14.12
C LEU A 81 17.54 -5.12 -14.48
N THR A 82 18.15 -6.30 -14.59
CA THR A 82 19.40 -6.45 -15.33
C THR A 82 19.06 -6.21 -16.80
N THR A 83 19.31 -4.99 -17.27
CA THR A 83 19.47 -4.72 -18.71
C THR A 83 20.79 -5.33 -19.15
N ASP A 84 20.71 -6.39 -19.95
CA ASP A 84 21.79 -6.83 -20.84
C ASP A 84 21.87 -5.90 -22.05
#